data_AF-A0A964XWY0-F1
#
_entry.id   AF-A0A964XWY0-F1
#
_cell.length_a   1.000
_cell.length_b   1.000
_cell.length_c   1.000
_cell.angle_alpha   90.00
_cell.angle_beta   90.00
_cell.angle_gamma   90.00
#
_symmetry.space_group_name_H-M   'P 1'
#
loop_
_entity.id
_entity.type
_entity.pdbx_description
1 polymer ?
#
loop_
_entity_poly.entity_id
_entity_poly.type
_entity_poly.pdbx_seq_one_letter_code
_entity_poly.pdbx_strand_id
1 'polypeptide(L)' 'MSISLSRYLVEQQRAKGLIPPELRLLLEVVARACKSISQAVNKGALGGVLGSAGSENVQGEVQKKLDIIANEVL' A
#
# COMPACT_ATOMS: atom_id res chain seq x y z
N MET A 1 -3.74 23.74 9.92
CA MET A 1 -2.56 23.16 9.24
C MET A 1 -2.77 21.67 9.10
N SER A 2 -2.52 21.09 7.93
CA SER A 2 -2.49 19.63 7.77
C SER A 2 -1.13 19.08 8.25
N ILE A 3 -1.15 17.93 8.94
CA ILE A 3 0.04 17.19 9.35
C ILE A 3 0.17 15.95 8.44
N SER A 4 1.40 15.62 8.01
CA SER A 4 1.63 14.38 7.26
C SER A 4 1.57 13.17 8.19
N LEU A 5 1.19 12.00 7.66
CA LEU A 5 1.16 10.75 8.42
C LEU A 5 2.52 10.45 9.07
N SER A 6 3.61 10.58 8.31
CA SER A 6 4.96 10.34 8.84
C SER A 6 5.31 11.27 10.00
N ARG A 7 4.95 12.56 9.91
CA ARG A 7 5.18 13.51 10.99
C ARG A 7 4.34 13.17 12.22
N TYR A 8 3.06 12.83 12.02
CA TYR A 8 2.17 12.41 13.11
C TYR A 8 2.73 11.18 13.85
N LEU A 9 3.20 10.16 13.11
CA LEU A 9 3.75 8.94 13.71
C LEU A 9 5.05 9.18 14.48
N VAL A 10 5.93 10.04 13.97
CA VAL A 10 7.15 10.44 14.68
C VAL A 10 6.80 11.17 15.99
N GLU A 11 5.81 12.07 15.96
CA GLU A 11 5.35 12.78 17.14
C GLU A 11 4.71 11.83 18.17
N GLN A 12 3.89 10.86 17.75
CA GLN A 12 3.32 9.87 18.67
C GLN A 12 4.38 8.94 19.30
N GLN A 13 5.40 8.53 18.52
CA GLN A 13 6.53 7.74 19.05
C GLN A 13 7.32 8.55 20.09
N ARG A 14 7.68 9.81 19.78
CA ARG A 14 8.54 10.65 20.64
C ARG A 14 7.83 11.18 21.88
N ALA A 15 6.61 11.69 21.74
CA ALA A 15 5.95 12.47 22.78
C ALA A 15 5.20 11.60 23.79
N LYS A 16 4.71 10.43 23.39
CA LYS A 16 3.80 9.63 24.22
C LYS A 16 4.25 8.19 24.45
N GLY A 17 5.30 7.73 23.76
CA GLY A 17 5.75 6.33 23.83
C GLY A 17 4.67 5.31 23.41
N LEU A 18 3.58 5.77 22.77
CA LEU A 18 2.41 4.94 22.46
C LEU A 18 2.65 3.99 21.30
N ILE A 19 3.67 4.27 20.48
CA ILE A 19 3.96 3.51 19.27
C ILE A 19 5.41 3.03 19.33
N PRO A 20 5.64 1.72 19.44
CA PRO A 20 6.98 1.15 19.27
C PRO A 20 7.59 1.50 17.89
N PRO A 21 8.92 1.62 17.77
CA PRO A 21 9.59 1.89 16.50
C PRO A 21 9.19 0.93 15.37
N GLU A 22 8.97 -0.34 15.71
CA GLU A 22 8.59 -1.41 14.79
C GLU A 22 7.19 -1.18 14.22
N LEU A 23 6.25 -0.77 15.07
CA LEU A 23 4.89 -0.44 14.65
C LEU A 23 4.88 0.83 13.78
N ARG A 24 5.70 1.85 14.11
CA ARG A 24 5.86 3.00 13.21
C ARG A 24 6.38 2.57 11.85
N LEU A 25 7.41 1.72 11.81
CA LEU A 25 7.98 1.23 10.55
C LEU A 25 6.94 0.47 9.73
N LEU A 26 6.17 -0.42 10.36
CA LEU A 26 5.09 -1.17 9.71
C LEU A 26 4.07 -0.23 9.06
N LEU A 27 3.58 0.77 9.79
CA LEU A 27 2.62 1.74 9.28
C LEU A 27 3.19 2.55 8.10
N GLU A 28 4.47 2.91 8.15
CA GLU A 28 5.15 3.62 7.07
C GLU A 28 5.33 2.74 5.82
N VAL A 29 5.59 1.44 5.99
CA VAL A 29 5.64 0.47 4.86
C VAL A 29 4.28 0.37 4.20
N VAL A 30 3.21 0.16 4.99
CA VAL A 30 1.83 0.09 4.48
C VAL A 30 1.45 1.39 3.74
N ALA A 31 1.76 2.55 4.32
CA ALA A 31 1.47 3.84 3.67
C ALA A 31 2.19 4.01 2.32
N ARG A 32 3.45 3.54 2.22
CA ARG A 32 4.19 3.51 0.95
C ARG A 32 3.54 2.56 -0.06
N ALA A 33 3.16 1.35 0.37
CA ALA A 33 2.47 0.38 -0.49
C ALA A 33 1.17 0.96 -1.05
N CYS A 34 0.33 1.57 -0.20
CA CYS A 34 -0.89 2.25 -0.62
C CYS A 34 -0.63 3.36 -1.65
N LYS A 35 0.45 4.15 -1.46
CA LYS A 35 0.83 5.20 -2.41
C LYS A 35 1.24 4.62 -3.77
N SER A 36 2.02 3.54 -3.78
CA SER A 36 2.41 2.84 -5.01
C SER A 36 1.20 2.25 -5.75
N ILE A 37 0.29 1.58 -5.02
CA ILE A 37 -0.95 1.05 -5.59
C ILE A 37 -1.81 2.18 -6.16
N SER A 38 -1.97 3.29 -5.43
CA SER A 38 -2.70 4.46 -5.91
C SER A 38 -2.10 5.04 -7.20
N GLN A 39 -0.77 5.10 -7.31
CA GLN A 39 -0.10 5.52 -8.53
C GLN A 39 -0.36 4.55 -9.70
N ALA A 40 -0.37 3.24 -9.45
CA ALA A 40 -0.69 2.24 -10.45
C ALA A 40 -2.14 2.37 -10.93
N VAL A 41 -3.08 2.54 -10.01
CA VAL A 41 -4.51 2.77 -10.30
C VAL A 41 -4.74 4.07 -11.07
N ASN A 42 -4.09 5.17 -10.67
CA ASN A 42 -4.24 6.47 -11.32
C ASN A 42 -3.75 6.50 -12.78
N LYS A 43 -2.84 5.60 -13.16
CA LYS A 43 -2.43 5.45 -14.56
C LYS A 43 -3.49 4.74 -15.40
N GLY A 44 -4.48 4.09 -14.79
CA GLY A 44 -5.60 3.44 -15.47
C GLY A 44 -5.14 2.52 -16.60
N ALA A 45 -5.75 2.67 -17.78
CA ALA A 45 -5.41 1.89 -18.96
C ALA A 45 -3.97 2.07 -19.44
N LEU A 46 -3.38 3.26 -19.25
CA LEU A 46 -2.00 3.56 -19.63
C LEU A 46 -0.99 2.84 -18.74
N GLY A 47 -1.40 2.40 -17.55
CA GLY A 47 -0.55 1.68 -16.60
C GLY A 47 -0.40 0.20 -16.90
N GLY A 48 -1.15 -0.36 -17.86
CA GLY A 48 -1.13 -1.80 -18.15
C GLY A 48 -1.70 -2.70 -17.04
N VAL A 49 -2.28 -2.10 -15.99
CA VAL A 49 -2.77 -2.79 -14.79
C VAL A 49 -4.22 -3.26 -14.90
N LEU A 50 -4.90 -2.91 -15.99
CA LEU A 50 -6.27 -3.32 -16.27
C LEU A 50 -6.34 -4.69 -16.96
N GLY A 51 -7.44 -5.40 -16.71
CA GLY A 51 -7.74 -6.69 -17.32
C GLY A 51 -7.33 -7.89 -16.46
N SER A 52 -7.73 -9.07 -16.94
CA SER A 52 -7.36 -10.34 -16.31
C SER A 52 -5.86 -10.62 -16.48
N ALA A 53 -5.26 -11.23 -15.47
CA ALA A 53 -3.90 -11.76 -15.50
C ALA A 53 -3.82 -13.14 -16.21
N GLY A 54 -4.96 -13.76 -16.53
CA GLY A 54 -5.00 -15.10 -17.11
C GLY A 54 -4.63 -16.22 -16.13
N SER A 55 -4.47 -15.91 -14.85
CA SER A 55 -4.24 -16.85 -13.76
C SER A 55 -5.41 -16.87 -12.78
N GLU A 56 -5.57 -18.00 -12.09
CA GLU A 56 -6.49 -18.15 -10.97
C GLU A 56 -5.74 -18.09 -9.65
N ASN A 57 -6.37 -17.53 -8.62
CA ASN A 57 -5.86 -17.59 -7.24
C ASN A 57 -6.18 -18.94 -6.59
N VAL A 58 -5.72 -19.14 -5.35
CA VAL A 58 -5.95 -20.39 -4.59
C VAL A 58 -7.43 -20.65 -4.27
N GLN A 59 -8.29 -19.65 -4.50
CA GLN A 59 -9.74 -19.69 -4.34
C GLN A 59 -10.49 -19.99 -5.66
N GLY A 60 -9.78 -20.14 -6.78
CA GLY A 60 -10.37 -20.40 -8.10
C GLY A 60 -10.96 -19.14 -8.78
N GLU A 61 -10.59 -17.95 -8.32
CA GLU A 61 -11.01 -16.70 -8.94
C GLU A 61 -9.99 -16.24 -9.97
N VAL A 62 -10.46 -15.80 -11.14
CA VAL A 62 -9.61 -15.17 -12.15
C VAL A 62 -9.04 -13.86 -11.61
N GLN A 63 -7.72 -13.81 -11.43
CA GLN A 63 -7.05 -12.63 -10.92
C GLN A 63 -6.99 -11.51 -11.96
N LYS A 64 -7.07 -10.27 -11.49
CA LYS A 64 -6.75 -9.09 -12.30
C LYS A 64 -5.26 -8.78 -12.17
N LYS A 65 -4.69 -8.14 -13.19
CA LYS A 65 -3.27 -7.71 -13.17
C LYS A 65 -2.97 -6.81 -11.97
N LEU A 66 -3.92 -5.94 -11.60
CA LEU A 66 -3.79 -5.07 -10.43
C LEU A 66 -3.73 -5.87 -9.11
N ASP A 67 -4.42 -6.99 -9.00
CA ASP A 67 -4.43 -7.81 -7.78
C ASP A 67 -3.04 -8.40 -7.53
N ILE A 68 -2.37 -8.86 -8.59
CA ILE A 68 -1.00 -9.37 -8.53
C ILE A 68 -0.02 -8.26 -8.15
N ILE A 69 -0.12 -7.10 -8.80
CA ILE A 69 0.75 -5.95 -8.51
C ILE A 69 0.59 -5.47 -7.06
N ALA A 70 -0.65 -5.41 -6.57
CA ALA A 70 -0.91 -5.02 -5.18
C ALA A 70 -0.30 -6.01 -4.18
N ASN A 71 -0.31 -7.31 -4.52
CA ASN A 71 0.29 -8.36 -3.70
C ASN A 71 1.83 -8.35 -3.74
N GLU A 72 2.46 -7.95 -4.84
CA GLU A 72 3.93 -7.83 -4.96
C GLU A 72 4.50 -6.56 -4.30
N VAL A 73 3.68 -5.52 -4.14
CA VAL A 73 4.09 -4.24 -3.55
C VAL A 73 4.18 -4.30 -2.01
N LEU A 74 3.56 -5.32 -1.39
CA LEU A 74 3.49 -5.56 0.04
C LEU A 74 4.56 -6.56 0.49
#